data_AF-A0A381NYY7-F1
#
_entry.id   AF-A0A381NYY7-F1
#
_cell.length_a   1.000
_cell.length_b   1.000
_cell.length_c   1.000
_cell.angle_alpha   90.00
_cell.angle_beta   90.00
_cell.angle_gamma   90.00
#
_symmetry.space_group_name_H-M   'P 1'
#
loop_
_entity.id
_entity.type
_entity.pdbx_description
1 polymer ?
#
loop_
_entity_poly.entity_id
_entity_poly.type
_entity_poly.pdbx_seq_one_letter_code
_entity_poly.pdbx_strand_id
1 'polypeptide(L)' 'MSLRSVHLFFIIASAVLSLLMGVWAANAYRSGLGSLSYLVTAAASLLVAGILSRYAVSFARRARRIGLD' A
#
# COMPACT_ATOMS: atom_id res chain seq x y z
N MET A 1 -19.02 10.84 8.25
CA MET A 1 -18.31 9.56 8.03
C MET A 1 -17.72 9.10 9.34
N SER A 2 -17.81 7.82 9.68
CA SER A 2 -17.17 7.32 10.91
C SER A 2 -15.64 7.45 10.79
N LEU A 3 -14.96 7.76 11.89
CA LEU A 3 -13.50 7.85 11.96
C LEU A 3 -12.82 6.59 11.40
N ARG A 4 -13.47 5.42 11.54
CA ARG A 4 -13.02 4.15 10.96
C ARG A 4 -13.05 4.13 9.44
N SER A 5 -14.12 4.62 8.82
CA SER A 5 -14.26 4.63 7.35
C SER A 5 -13.16 5.48 6.70
N VAL A 6 -12.86 6.64 7.31
CA VAL A 6 -11.76 7.52 6.87
C VAL A 6 -10.41 6.83 7.06
N HIS A 7 -10.19 6.17 8.21
CA HIS A 7 -8.94 5.46 8.48
C HIS A 7 -8.72 4.27 7.53
N LEU A 8 -9.77 3.50 7.23
CA LEU A 8 -9.71 2.38 6.29
C LEU A 8 -9.47 2.87 4.86
N PHE A 9 -10.12 3.97 4.47
CA PHE A 9 -9.85 4.65 3.20
C PHE A 9 -8.40 5.13 3.10
N PHE A 10 -7.85 5.71 4.18
CA PHE A 10 -6.46 6.17 4.21
C PHE A 10 -5.45 5.04 4.03
N ILE A 11 -5.70 3.87 4.64
CA ILE A 11 -4.87 2.67 4.47
C ILE A 11 -4.92 2.18 3.01
N ILE A 12 -6.11 2.11 2.43
CA ILE A 12 -6.28 1.68 1.03
C ILE A 12 -5.58 2.67 0.09
N ALA A 13 -5.81 3.97 0.27
CA ALA A 13 -5.16 5.01 -0.53
C ALA A 13 -3.63 4.94 -0.41
N SER A 14 -3.11 4.72 0.80
CA SER A 14 -1.67 4.55 1.04
C SER A 14 -1.13 3.29 0.35
N ALA A 15 -1.88 2.18 0.35
CA ALA A 15 -1.49 0.97 -0.36
C ALA A 15 -1.42 1.20 -1.87
N VAL A 16 -2.43 1.87 -2.45
CA VAL A 16 -2.47 2.22 -3.87
C VAL A 16 -1.31 3.15 -4.23
N LEU A 17 -1.06 4.19 -3.43
CA LEU A 17 0.05 5.11 -3.65
C LEU A 17 1.40 4.39 -3.60
N SER A 18 1.56 3.44 -2.66
CA SER A 18 2.76 2.63 -2.57
C SER A 18 2.94 1.74 -3.80
N LEU A 19 1.88 1.14 -4.35
CA LEU A 19 1.95 0.40 -5.61
C LEU A 19 2.34 1.31 -6.79
N LEU A 20 1.75 2.50 -6.88
CA LEU A 20 2.09 3.48 -7.92
C LEU A 20 3.56 3.89 -7.85
N MET A 21 4.10 4.09 -6.65
CA MET A 21 5.52 4.36 -6.45
C MET A 21 6.40 3.16 -6.83
N GLY A 22 5.96 1.94 -6.54
CA GLY A 22 6.65 0.73 -6.96
C GLY A 22 6.72 0.60 -8.49
N VAL A 23 5.60 0.85 -9.18
CA VAL A 23 5.53 0.84 -10.64
C VAL A 23 6.38 1.95 -11.25
N TRP A 24 6.30 3.16 -10.70
CA TRP A 24 7.12 4.29 -11.16
C TRP A 24 8.62 3.99 -10.99
N ALA A 25 9.04 3.49 -9.84
CA ALA A 25 10.44 3.13 -9.57
C ALA A 25 10.93 2.01 -10.49
N ALA A 26 10.10 1.00 -10.76
CA ALA A 26 10.43 -0.07 -11.71
C ALA A 26 10.56 0.47 -13.15
N ASN A 27 9.70 1.42 -13.54
CA ASN A 27 9.76 2.04 -14.86
C ASN A 27 10.98 2.96 -14.98
N ALA A 28 11.34 3.69 -13.91
CA ALA A 28 12.54 4.51 -13.82
C ALA A 28 13.83 3.69 -13.92
N TYR A 29 13.86 2.50 -13.32
CA TYR A 29 14.96 1.55 -13.48
C TYR A 29 15.13 1.11 -14.94
N ARG A 30 14.02 0.81 -15.62
CA ARG A 30 14.01 0.41 -17.04
C ARG A 30 14.39 1.55 -18.00
N SER A 31 14.06 2.80 -17.68
CA SER A 31 14.31 3.96 -18.54
C SER A 31 15.77 4.44 -18.53
N GLY A 32 16.71 3.63 -18.04
CA GLY A 32 18.15 3.91 -18.15
C GLY A 32 18.76 4.70 -16.99
N LEU A 33 18.00 5.01 -15.93
CA LEU A 33 18.56 5.60 -14.71
C LEU A 33 19.40 4.61 -13.89
N GLY A 34 19.32 3.30 -14.20
CA GLY A 34 20.32 2.24 -13.91
C GLY A 34 20.71 1.97 -12.46
N SER A 35 20.26 2.81 -11.51
CA SER A 35 20.70 2.77 -10.14
C SER A 35 19.94 1.72 -9.34
N LEU A 36 20.68 0.93 -8.56
CA LEU A 36 20.16 -0.02 -7.57
C LEU A 36 19.13 0.62 -6.63
N SER A 37 19.22 1.93 -6.40
CA SER A 37 18.25 2.67 -5.60
C SER A 37 16.82 2.51 -6.09
N TYR A 38 16.57 2.51 -7.40
CA TYR A 38 15.21 2.35 -7.95
C TYR A 38 14.65 0.95 -7.72
N LEU A 39 15.51 -0.08 -7.76
CA LEU A 39 15.12 -1.46 -7.52
C LEU A 39 14.76 -1.68 -6.04
N VAL A 40 15.57 -1.10 -5.13
CA VAL A 40 15.29 -1.09 -3.69
C VAL A 40 13.99 -0.33 -3.41
N THR A 41 13.77 0.83 -4.02
CA THR A 41 12.51 1.59 -3.88
C THR A 41 11.30 0.81 -4.39
N ALA A 42 11.42 0.11 -5.51
CA ALA A 42 10.35 -0.73 -6.05
C ALA A 42 10.02 -1.90 -5.10
N ALA A 43 11.05 -2.60 -4.61
CA ALA A 43 10.89 -3.71 -3.68
C ALA A 43 10.30 -3.26 -2.33
N ALA A 44 10.81 -2.17 -1.76
CA ALA A 44 10.30 -1.59 -0.52
C ALA A 44 8.85 -1.15 -0.66
N SER A 45 8.50 -0.49 -1.76
CA SER A 45 7.14 -0.08 -2.07
C SER A 45 6.20 -1.29 -2.20
N LEU A 46 6.61 -2.36 -2.85
CA LEU A 46 5.84 -3.60 -2.93
C LEU A 46 5.63 -4.25 -1.55
N LEU A 47 6.67 -4.28 -0.72
CA LEU A 47 6.59 -4.78 0.66
C LEU A 47 5.58 -3.97 1.49
N VAL A 48 5.67 -2.65 1.43
CA VAL A 48 4.78 -1.73 2.16
C VAL A 48 3.34 -1.88 1.68
N ALA A 49 3.10 -1.94 0.38
CA ALA A 49 1.77 -2.21 -0.19
C ALA A 49 1.19 -3.55 0.29
N GLY A 50 2.03 -4.60 0.39
CA GLY A 50 1.63 -5.90 0.92
C GLY A 50 1.26 -5.86 2.40
N ILE A 51 2.05 -5.16 3.22
CA ILE A 51 1.77 -4.97 4.66
C ILE A 51 0.47 -4.19 4.86
N LEU A 52 0.29 -3.07 4.14
CA LEU A 52 -0.92 -2.26 4.19
C LEU A 52 -2.16 -3.05 3.73
N SER A 53 -2.05 -3.86 2.68
CA SER A 53 -3.14 -4.72 2.23
C SER A 53 -3.53 -5.76 3.29
N ARG A 54 -2.55 -6.42 3.92
CA ARG A 54 -2.82 -7.36 5.03
C ARG A 54 -3.46 -6.66 6.22
N TYR A 55 -2.97 -5.47 6.57
CA TYR A 55 -3.52 -4.68 7.66
C TYR A 55 -4.97 -4.26 7.38
N ALA A 56 -5.26 -3.75 6.18
CA ALA A 56 -6.62 -3.38 5.74
C ALA A 56 -7.58 -4.57 5.84
N VAL A 57 -7.17 -5.75 5.37
CA VAL A 57 -7.97 -6.97 5.44
C VAL A 57 -8.21 -7.40 6.88
N SER A 58 -7.18 -7.37 7.73
CA SER A 58 -7.31 -7.70 9.15
C SER A 58 -8.27 -6.75 9.85
N PHE A 59 -8.15 -5.45 9.59
CA PHE A 59 -9.01 -4.42 10.15
C PHE A 59 -10.46 -4.58 9.69
N ALA A 60 -10.70 -4.82 8.40
CA ALA A 60 -12.05 -5.08 7.86
C ALA A 60 -12.67 -6.37 8.41
N ARG A 61 -11.87 -7.44 8.60
CA ARG A 61 -12.32 -8.67 9.25
C ARG A 61 -12.61 -8.46 10.74
N ARG A 62 -11.82 -7.64 11.43
CA ARG A 62 -12.03 -7.32 12.85
C ARG A 62 -13.28 -6.47 13.01
N ALA A 63 -13.48 -5.45 12.17
CA ALA A 63 -14.66 -4.60 12.18
C ALA A 63 -15.95 -5.41 11.99
N ARG A 64 -15.98 -6.34 11.02
CA ARG A 64 -17.13 -7.25 10.80
C ARG A 64 -17.37 -8.21 11.97
N ARG A 65 -16.32 -8.74 12.60
CA ARG A 65 -16.45 -9.66 13.74
C ARG A 65 -17.00 -9.03 15.01
N ILE A 66 -16.86 -7.71 15.15
CA ILE A 66 -17.33 -7.00 16.35
C ILE A 66 -18.81 -6.59 16.20
N GLY A 67 -19.48 -6.91 15.09
CA GLY A 67 -20.93 -6.73 14.94
C GLY A 67 -21.40 -5.29 15.13
N LEU A 68 -20.57 -4.32 14.75
CA LEU A 68 -20.93 -2.91 14.71
C LEU A 68 -21.41 -2.59 13.30
N ASP A 69 -22.55 -3.17 12.94
CA ASP A 69 -23.39 -2.71 11.83
C ASP A 69 -24.18 -1.46 12.26
#